data_AF-A0A0J1MHY8-F1
#
_entry.id   AF-A0A0J1MHY8-F1
#
_cell.length_a   1.000
_cell.length_b   1.000
_cell.length_c   1.000
_cell.angle_alpha   90.00
_cell.angle_beta   90.00
_cell.angle_gamma   90.00
#
_symmetry.space_group_name_H-M   'P 1'
#
loop_
_entity.id
_entity.type
_entity.pdbx_description
1 polymer ?
#
loop_
_entity_poly.entity_id
_entity_poly.type
_entity_poly.pdbx_seq_one_letter_code
_entity_poly.pdbx_strand_id
1 'polypeptide(L)'
;MSNPIPPVNHDVSEPWWGLKPGITPCFGARLVQEGNRLHYLADRASIAGVFSDADLRHLDQAFPVLLKQLELMLVSGELNPYHQHCVTLYAKGLTCEADSLGSHGYIYTAIYPTPDDSITR
;
A
#
# COMPACT_ATOMS: atom_id res chain seq x y z
N MET A 1 -44.29 -10.03 3.18
CA MET A 1 -42.97 -10.57 3.58
C MET A 1 -42.00 -9.41 3.57
N SER A 2 -41.68 -8.86 4.75
CA SER A 2 -40.73 -7.76 4.90
C SER A 2 -39.34 -8.35 5.06
N ASN A 3 -38.40 -7.99 4.19
CA ASN A 3 -37.00 -8.36 4.36
C ASN A 3 -36.25 -7.12 4.89
N PRO A 4 -35.79 -7.08 6.15
CA PRO A 4 -35.02 -5.96 6.66
C PRO A 4 -33.56 -6.21 6.29
N ILE A 5 -33.13 -5.68 5.14
CA ILE A 5 -31.68 -5.54 4.91
C ILE A 5 -31.28 -4.34 5.78
N PRO A 6 -30.47 -4.52 6.83
CA PRO A 6 -29.97 -3.36 7.55
C PRO A 6 -29.15 -2.51 6.57
N PRO A 7 -29.26 -1.18 6.59
CA PRO A 7 -28.31 -0.35 5.86
C PRO A 7 -26.93 -0.77 6.35
N VAL A 8 -26.10 -1.28 5.43
CA VAL A 8 -24.67 -1.45 5.66
C VAL A 8 -24.14 -0.05 5.94
N ASN A 9 -24.11 0.31 7.22
CA ASN A 9 -23.43 1.48 7.73
C ASN A 9 -21.96 1.31 7.34
N HIS A 10 -21.60 1.87 6.20
CA HIS A 10 -20.26 2.40 6.01
C HIS A 10 -20.17 3.60 6.95
N ASP A 11 -19.97 3.32 8.24
CA ASP A 11 -19.37 4.27 9.16
C ASP A 11 -17.95 4.47 8.65
N VAL A 12 -17.80 5.36 7.67
CA VAL A 12 -16.51 5.79 7.12
C VAL A 12 -15.89 6.75 8.13
N SER A 13 -15.59 6.23 9.30
CA SER A 13 -14.62 6.85 10.19
C SER A 13 -13.25 6.59 9.55
N GLU A 14 -12.91 7.45 8.58
CA GLU A 14 -11.69 7.50 7.75
C GLU A 14 -11.53 6.40 6.67
N PRO A 15 -11.58 6.76 5.36
CA PRO A 15 -11.30 5.81 4.29
C PRO A 15 -9.83 5.41 4.31
N TRP A 16 -9.56 4.10 4.37
CA TRP A 16 -8.21 3.56 4.18
C TRP A 16 -7.79 3.75 2.73
N TRP A 17 -6.68 4.46 2.52
CA TRP A 17 -6.26 4.86 1.17
C TRP A 17 -5.39 3.82 0.45
N GLY A 18 -4.69 2.93 1.15
CA GLY A 18 -3.78 1.95 0.56
C GLY A 18 -4.41 0.58 0.28
N LEU A 19 -3.57 -0.43 0.02
CA LEU A 19 -3.98 -1.84 0.14
C LEU A 19 -4.18 -2.16 1.63
N LYS A 20 -5.18 -2.96 2.00
CA LYS A 20 -5.38 -3.41 3.39
C LYS A 20 -4.73 -4.78 3.60
N PRO A 21 -3.46 -4.88 4.00
CA PRO A 21 -2.92 -6.15 4.45
C PRO A 21 -3.56 -6.50 5.80
N GLY A 22 -3.72 -7.79 6.08
CA GLY A 22 -4.13 -8.29 7.40
C GLY A 22 -3.02 -8.17 8.46
N ILE A 23 -2.02 -7.29 8.24
CA ILE A 23 -0.79 -7.17 9.02
C ILE A 23 -0.76 -5.78 9.68
N THR A 24 -0.39 -5.75 10.96
CA THR A 24 -0.16 -4.53 11.73
C THR A 24 1.19 -4.61 12.44
N PRO A 25 2.02 -3.54 12.43
CA PRO A 25 1.72 -2.22 11.88
C PRO A 25 1.84 -2.15 10.34
N CYS A 26 1.04 -1.28 9.71
CA CYS A 26 1.03 -1.07 8.26
C CYS A 26 0.83 0.40 7.89
N PHE A 27 1.57 0.86 6.87
CA PHE A 27 1.44 2.16 6.24
C PHE A 27 0.86 1.95 4.83
N GLY A 28 -0.36 2.43 4.61
CA GLY A 28 -1.02 2.39 3.31
C GLY A 28 -1.04 3.76 2.65
N ALA A 29 -0.82 3.82 1.33
CA ALA A 29 -0.93 5.07 0.59
C ALA A 29 -1.60 4.86 -0.78
N ARG A 30 -2.32 5.88 -1.24
CA ARG A 30 -2.79 5.98 -2.63
C ARG A 30 -1.94 6.99 -3.39
N LEU A 31 -1.01 6.48 -4.17
CA LEU A 31 -0.12 7.26 -5.00
C LEU A 31 -0.85 7.71 -6.27
N VAL A 32 -0.65 8.96 -6.67
CA VAL A 32 -1.18 9.48 -7.94
C VAL A 32 -0.20 9.17 -9.05
N GLN A 33 -0.67 8.51 -10.09
CA GLN A 33 0.13 8.17 -11.26
C GLN A 33 -0.02 9.24 -12.34
N GLU A 34 1.11 9.77 -12.81
CA GLU A 34 1.20 10.67 -13.97
C GLU A 34 2.18 10.08 -14.99
N GLY A 35 1.66 9.41 -16.02
CA GLY A 35 2.48 8.59 -16.90
C GLY A 35 3.19 7.49 -16.10
N ASN A 36 4.51 7.50 -16.05
CA ASN A 36 5.30 6.53 -15.27
C ASN A 36 5.85 7.12 -13.96
N ARG A 37 5.33 8.29 -13.54
CA ARG A 37 5.73 8.94 -12.29
C ARG A 37 4.67 8.72 -11.22
N LEU A 38 5.12 8.59 -9.98
CA LEU A 38 4.26 8.40 -8.82
C LEU A 38 4.42 9.57 -7.84
N HIS A 39 3.29 10.16 -7.48
CA HIS A 39 3.23 11.28 -6.55
C HIS A 39 2.62 10.82 -5.23
N TYR A 40 3.37 11.02 -4.15
CA TYR A 40 2.89 10.78 -2.79
C TYR A 40 2.09 11.98 -2.28
N LEU A 41 0.93 11.69 -1.69
CA LEU A 41 0.02 12.67 -1.10
C LEU A 41 -0.27 12.25 0.35
N ALA A 42 0.14 13.07 1.31
CA ALA A 42 0.02 12.74 2.73
C ALA A 42 -1.45 12.67 3.21
N ASP A 43 -2.36 13.42 2.57
CA ASP A 43 -3.80 13.34 2.79
C ASP A 43 -4.44 12.05 2.23
N ARG A 44 -3.67 11.28 1.45
CA ARG A 44 -4.05 9.97 0.90
C ARG A 44 -3.19 8.84 1.44
N ALA A 45 -2.71 9.00 2.67
CA ALA A 45 -1.99 7.98 3.42
C ALA A 45 -2.72 7.65 4.72
N SER A 46 -2.54 6.43 5.18
CA SER A 46 -3.15 5.91 6.41
C SER A 46 -2.17 4.99 7.11
N ILE A 47 -2.12 5.04 8.44
CA ILE A 47 -1.35 4.10 9.26
C ILE A 47 -2.33 3.26 10.07
N ALA A 48 -2.15 1.94 10.04
CA ALA A 48 -2.84 0.99 10.89
C ALA A 48 -1.85 0.43 11.92
N GLY A 49 -2.22 0.46 13.19
CA GLY A 49 -1.34 0.04 14.29
C GLY A 49 -0.26 1.08 14.62
N VAL A 50 0.75 0.65 15.39
CA VAL A 50 1.85 1.51 15.86
C VAL A 50 3.17 0.93 15.38
N PHE A 51 3.90 1.71 14.58
CA PHE A 51 5.27 1.38 14.19
C PHE A 51 6.24 1.65 15.34
N SER A 52 7.31 0.85 15.44
CA SER A 52 8.43 1.19 16.32
C SER A 52 9.24 2.36 15.74
N ASP A 53 9.99 3.08 16.58
CA ASP A 53 10.89 4.15 16.09
C ASP A 53 11.93 3.64 15.08
N ALA A 54 12.34 2.38 15.21
CA ALA A 54 13.25 1.75 14.25
C ALA A 54 12.58 1.54 12.89
N ASP A 55 11.34 1.04 12.89
CA ASP A 55 10.58 0.80 11.67
C ASP A 55 10.19 2.11 10.98
N LEU A 56 9.87 3.16 11.73
CA LEU A 56 9.63 4.50 11.17
C LEU A 56 10.88 5.04 10.46
N ARG A 57 12.05 4.89 11.06
CA ARG A 57 13.32 5.28 10.40
C ARG A 57 13.59 4.44 9.15
N HIS A 58 13.27 3.15 9.17
CA HIS A 58 13.38 2.31 7.98
C HIS A 58 12.37 2.70 6.91
N LEU A 59 11.15 3.08 7.29
CA LEU A 59 10.11 3.55 6.38
C LEU A 59 10.56 4.84 5.67
N ASP A 60 11.07 5.82 6.42
CA ASP A 60 11.59 7.08 5.85
C ASP A 60 12.73 6.84 4.84
N GLN A 61 13.58 5.84 5.08
CA GLN A 61 14.68 5.50 4.18
C GLN A 61 14.24 4.64 2.99
N ALA A 62 13.29 3.73 3.20
CA ALA A 62 12.83 2.78 2.19
C ALA A 62 11.82 3.41 1.23
N PHE A 63 10.98 4.33 1.71
CA PHE A 63 9.86 4.88 0.95
C PHE A 63 10.29 5.52 -0.39
N PRO A 64 11.35 6.36 -0.46
CA PRO A 64 11.82 6.90 -1.74
C PRO A 64 12.36 5.82 -2.69
N VAL A 65 12.98 4.76 -2.15
CA VAL A 65 13.52 3.64 -2.92
C VAL A 65 12.39 2.81 -3.52
N LEU A 66 11.39 2.48 -2.70
CA LEU A 66 10.19 1.76 -3.10
C LEU A 66 9.43 2.54 -4.18
N LEU A 67 9.25 3.85 -3.98
CA LEU A 67 8.57 4.71 -4.96
C LEU A 67 9.29 4.67 -6.32
N LYS A 68 10.62 4.77 -6.33
CA LYS A 68 11.42 4.69 -7.56
C LYS A 68 11.35 3.31 -8.21
N GLN A 69 11.32 2.23 -7.43
CA GLN A 69 11.15 0.88 -7.96
C GLN A 69 9.77 0.71 -8.61
N LEU A 70 8.70 1.22 -8.00
CA LEU A 70 7.36 1.18 -8.58
C LEU A 70 7.28 1.99 -9.88
N GLU A 71 7.93 3.17 -9.96
CA GLU A 71 8.05 3.93 -11.21
C GLU A 71 8.77 3.14 -12.31
N LEU A 72 9.84 2.41 -11.96
CA LEU A 72 10.54 1.53 -12.90
C LEU A 72 9.66 0.36 -13.37
N MET A 73 8.84 -0.21 -12.48
CA MET A 73 7.89 -1.28 -12.83
C MET A 73 6.75 -0.78 -13.74
N LEU A 74 6.35 0.50 -13.62
CA LEU A 74 5.45 1.14 -14.60
C LEU A 74 6.11 1.27 -15.98
N VAL A 75 7.42 1.59 -16.02
CA VAL A 75 8.17 1.67 -17.28
C VAL A 75 8.33 0.30 -17.94
N SER A 76 8.63 -0.75 -17.15
CA SER A 76 8.77 -2.11 -17.68
C SER A 76 7.43 -2.75 -18.06
N GLY A 77 6.33 -2.27 -17.50
CA GLY A 77 4.99 -2.81 -17.67
C GLY A 77 4.65 -3.96 -16.71
N GLU A 78 5.54 -4.30 -15.78
CA GLU A 78 5.26 -5.25 -14.69
C GLU A 78 4.13 -4.74 -13.80
N LEU A 79 4.13 -3.44 -13.51
CA LEU A 79 3.00 -2.76 -12.90
C LEU A 79 2.20 -2.09 -14.02
N ASN A 80 0.96 -2.51 -14.21
CA ASN A 80 0.13 -2.04 -15.30
C ASN A 80 -1.08 -1.26 -14.77
N PRO A 81 -1.30 0.01 -15.17
CA PRO A 81 -2.44 0.81 -14.72
C PRO A 81 -3.82 0.25 -15.09
N TYR A 82 -3.86 -0.60 -16.13
CA TYR A 82 -5.08 -1.16 -16.71
C TYR A 82 -5.41 -2.55 -16.18
N HIS A 83 -4.44 -3.24 -15.58
CA HIS A 83 -4.62 -4.61 -15.10
C HIS A 83 -4.33 -4.70 -13.62
N GLN A 84 -5.23 -5.34 -12.89
CA GLN A 84 -5.00 -5.67 -11.49
C GLN A 84 -3.89 -6.72 -11.41
N HIS A 85 -2.78 -6.32 -10.79
CA HIS A 85 -1.63 -7.18 -10.55
C HIS A 85 -0.87 -6.63 -9.35
N CYS A 86 -0.92 -7.38 -8.24
CA CYS A 86 -0.17 -7.03 -7.04
C CYS A 86 1.30 -7.42 -7.22
N VAL A 87 2.19 -6.46 -7.01
CA VAL A 87 3.63 -6.66 -6.96
C VAL A 87 4.12 -6.53 -5.52
N THR A 88 5.15 -7.29 -5.16
CA THR A 88 5.75 -7.26 -3.82
C THR A 88 7.21 -6.85 -3.92
N LEU A 89 7.59 -5.81 -3.19
CA LEU A 89 8.95 -5.28 -3.08
C LEU A 89 9.45 -5.42 -1.65
N TYR A 90 10.77 -5.51 -1.50
CA TYR A 90 11.44 -5.61 -0.20
C TYR A 90 12.52 -4.56 -0.09
N ALA A 91 12.49 -3.78 0.98
CA ALA A 91 13.50 -2.76 1.25
C ALA A 91 13.66 -2.54 2.75
N LYS A 92 14.89 -2.58 3.26
CA LYS A 92 15.22 -2.25 4.67
C LYS A 92 14.43 -3.05 5.72
N GLY A 93 14.12 -4.32 5.44
CA GLY A 93 13.32 -5.15 6.34
C GLY A 93 11.83 -4.82 6.34
N LEU A 94 11.37 -4.04 5.35
CA LEU A 94 9.97 -3.77 5.08
C LEU A 94 9.55 -4.50 3.80
N THR A 95 8.31 -4.99 3.81
CA THR A 95 7.60 -5.50 2.65
C THR A 95 6.67 -4.41 2.14
N CYS A 96 6.65 -4.19 0.84
CA CYS A 96 5.77 -3.26 0.15
C CYS A 96 4.95 -4.02 -0.89
N GLU A 97 3.64 -4.10 -0.69
CA GLU A 97 2.70 -4.55 -1.71
C GLU A 97 2.18 -3.34 -2.48
N ALA A 98 2.07 -3.46 -3.80
CA ALA A 98 1.53 -2.40 -4.65
C ALA A 98 0.65 -2.98 -5.76
N ASP A 99 -0.49 -2.34 -6.03
CA ASP A 99 -1.39 -2.74 -7.11
C ASP A 99 -2.05 -1.49 -7.71
N SER A 100 -2.30 -1.49 -9.02
CA SER A 100 -3.05 -0.43 -9.69
C SER A 100 -4.55 -0.55 -9.48
N LEU A 101 -5.03 -1.76 -9.15
CA LEU A 101 -6.44 -2.16 -9.12
C LEU A 101 -7.21 -1.79 -10.40
N GLY A 102 -6.51 -1.68 -11.54
CA GLY A 102 -7.10 -1.24 -12.80
C GLY A 102 -7.67 0.19 -12.74
N SER A 103 -7.10 1.06 -11.91
CA SER A 103 -7.67 2.38 -11.63
C SER A 103 -7.36 3.46 -12.66
N HIS A 104 -6.49 3.18 -13.65
CA HIS A 104 -6.04 4.11 -14.69
C HIS A 104 -5.31 5.37 -14.20
N GLY A 105 -5.00 5.51 -12.91
CA GLY A 105 -4.36 6.72 -12.40
C GLY A 105 -3.90 6.66 -10.94
N TYR A 106 -4.07 5.53 -10.27
CA TYR A 106 -3.62 5.35 -8.89
C TYR A 106 -2.87 4.03 -8.72
N ILE A 107 -1.83 4.08 -7.87
CA ILE A 107 -1.20 2.90 -7.32
C ILE A 107 -1.49 2.86 -5.83
N TYR A 108 -2.07 1.77 -5.37
CA TYR A 108 -2.38 1.50 -3.98
C TYR A 108 -1.21 0.73 -3.39
N THR A 109 -0.65 1.22 -2.29
CA THR A 109 0.47 0.56 -1.62
C THR A 109 0.12 0.19 -0.18
N ALA A 110 0.79 -0.84 0.31
CA ALA A 110 0.83 -1.20 1.72
C ALA A 110 2.26 -1.59 2.10
N ILE A 111 2.80 -0.94 3.12
CA ILE A 111 4.15 -1.14 3.61
C ILE A 111 4.09 -1.56 5.07
N TYR A 112 4.71 -2.68 5.39
CA TYR A 112 4.71 -3.26 6.73
C TYR A 112 6.05 -3.95 7.01
N PRO A 113 6.44 -4.14 8.28
CA PRO A 113 7.64 -4.89 8.62
C PRO A 113 7.59 -6.29 8.02
N THR A 114 8.66 -6.72 7.35
CA THR A 114 8.76 -8.08 6.84
C THR A 114 8.74 -9.03 8.04
N PRO A 115 7.80 -10.00 8.10
CA PRO A 115 7.81 -10.99 9.16
C PRO A 115 9.16 -11.71 9.16
N ASP A 116 9.84 -11.72 10.30
CA ASP A 116 11.05 -12.52 10.44
C ASP A 116 10.63 -13.99 10.44
N ASP A 117 11.10 -14.78 9.48
CA ASP A 117 10.77 -16.21 9.35
C ASP A 117 11.48 -17.06 10.42
N SER A 118 11.95 -16.45 11.50
CA SER A 118 12.61 -17.10 12.63
C SER A 118 11.64 -17.88 13.54
N ILE A 119 10.34 -17.91 13.22
CA ILE A 119 9.31 -18.72 13.90
C ILE A 119 8.70 -19.75 12.94
N THR A 120 9.53 -20.39 12.10
CA THR A 120 9.20 -21.71 11.54
C THR A 120 10.44 -22.60 11.50
N ARG A 121 10.88 -23.08 12.66
CA ARG A 121 11.86 -24.17 12.74
C ARG A 121 11.55 -25.12 13.89
#